data_AF-A0A8T3LU57-F1
#
_entry.id   AF-A0A8T3LU57-F1
#
_cell.length_a   1.000
_cell.length_b   1.000
_cell.length_c   1.000
_cell.angle_alpha   90.00
_cell.angle_beta   90.00
_cell.angle_gamma   90.00
#
_symmetry.space_group_name_H-M   'P 1'
#
loop_
_entity.id
_entity.type
_entity.pdbx_description
1 polymer ?
#
loop_
_entity_poly.entity_id
_entity_poly.type
_entity_poly.pdbx_seq_one_letter_code
_entity_poly.pdbx_strand_id
1 'polypeptide(L)'
;MPHAIFIETDVDGKGLVGAYAAEFPGCAVFASTEDEAAAAMPMRVSRFTAWLRDRGEHMPSFVGDNWYEVERAAAADGRRAAFTLDELPPSDEEFATWLRWLELAREELALALDEADPSAAAEQLDAIERQDVAFVRDLGGGAPELSTDPIDRLYAARDALTDALEAAGPYHDGVRRMLRLAIADDLRAAEALR
;
A
#
# COMPACT_ATOMS: atom_id res chain seq x y z
N MET A 1 -18.22 14.37 4.27
CA MET A 1 -18.52 13.94 2.89
C MET A 1 -18.68 12.43 2.93
N PRO A 2 -19.42 11.79 2.00
CA PRO A 2 -19.39 10.35 1.91
C PRO A 2 -18.03 9.91 1.33
N HIS A 3 -17.50 8.79 1.80
CA HIS A 3 -16.17 8.29 1.45
C HIS A 3 -16.26 7.04 0.60
N ALA A 4 -15.42 7.02 -0.42
CA ALA A 4 -15.39 5.97 -1.42
C ALA A 4 -14.41 4.87 -1.00
N ILE A 5 -14.87 3.62 -1.02
CA ILE A 5 -14.00 2.45 -0.82
C ILE A 5 -13.94 1.59 -2.07
N PHE A 6 -12.75 1.09 -2.37
CA PHE A 6 -12.52 0.06 -3.36
C PHE A 6 -12.40 -1.29 -2.67
N ILE A 7 -13.02 -2.33 -3.24
CA ILE A 7 -12.93 -3.70 -2.74
C ILE A 7 -12.12 -4.55 -3.72
N GLU A 8 -10.99 -5.07 -3.23
CA GLU A 8 -10.21 -6.10 -3.89
C GLU A 8 -10.52 -7.47 -3.29
N THR A 9 -10.98 -8.41 -4.11
CA THR A 9 -11.19 -9.80 -3.67
C THR A 9 -9.99 -10.68 -4.05
N ASP A 10 -9.75 -11.70 -3.23
CA ASP A 10 -8.72 -12.72 -3.43
C ASP A 10 -7.28 -12.17 -3.48
N VAL A 11 -6.99 -11.18 -2.62
CA VAL A 11 -5.70 -10.46 -2.51
C VAL A 11 -4.50 -11.42 -2.46
N ASP A 12 -4.64 -12.56 -1.80
CA ASP A 12 -3.57 -13.55 -1.58
C ASP A 12 -3.81 -14.91 -2.26
N GLY A 13 -4.86 -15.03 -3.10
CA GLY A 13 -5.27 -16.30 -3.70
C GLY A 13 -5.88 -17.31 -2.71
N LYS A 14 -6.12 -16.90 -1.45
CA LYS A 14 -6.67 -17.73 -0.37
C LYS A 14 -7.98 -17.13 0.17
N GLY A 15 -8.61 -16.21 -0.58
CA GLY A 15 -9.88 -15.57 -0.21
C GLY A 15 -9.76 -14.32 0.66
N LEU A 16 -8.56 -13.77 0.85
CA LEU A 16 -8.41 -12.50 1.57
C LEU A 16 -9.04 -11.34 0.78
N VAL A 17 -9.76 -10.47 1.47
CA VAL A 17 -10.38 -9.26 0.90
C VAL A 17 -9.66 -8.02 1.40
N GLY A 18 -9.35 -7.09 0.51
CA GLY A 18 -8.80 -5.78 0.81
C GLY A 18 -9.83 -4.66 0.55
N ALA A 19 -10.10 -3.82 1.52
CA ALA A 19 -10.85 -2.57 1.34
C ALA A 19 -9.88 -1.39 1.38
N TYR A 20 -9.94 -0.48 0.42
CA TYR A 20 -9.04 0.68 0.30
C TYR A 20 -9.85 1.98 0.32
N ALA A 21 -9.41 2.97 1.07
CA ALA A 21 -9.96 4.33 0.96
C ALA A 21 -9.47 4.99 -0.33
N ALA A 22 -10.38 5.46 -1.17
CA ALA A 22 -10.05 6.02 -2.47
C ALA A 22 -9.19 7.30 -2.38
N GLU A 23 -9.40 8.11 -1.34
CA GLU A 23 -8.73 9.38 -1.14
C GLU A 23 -7.37 9.25 -0.42
N PHE A 24 -7.08 8.08 0.17
CA PHE A 24 -5.90 7.87 1.01
C PHE A 24 -5.12 6.64 0.56
N PRO A 25 -4.15 6.78 -0.36
CA PRO A 25 -3.25 5.69 -0.75
C PRO A 25 -2.61 5.03 0.47
N GLY A 26 -2.64 3.69 0.50
CA GLY A 26 -2.14 2.90 1.63
C GLY A 26 -3.11 2.68 2.79
N CYS A 27 -4.19 3.46 2.88
CA CYS A 27 -5.20 3.28 3.90
C CYS A 27 -6.13 2.11 3.55
N ALA A 28 -5.74 0.92 3.97
CA ALA A 28 -6.44 -0.32 3.66
C ALA A 28 -6.80 -1.15 4.91
N VAL A 29 -7.87 -1.93 4.80
CA VAL A 29 -8.24 -3.01 5.71
C VAL A 29 -8.16 -4.33 4.97
N PHE A 30 -7.65 -5.37 5.62
CA PHE A 30 -7.67 -6.73 5.10
C PHE A 30 -8.48 -7.65 6.01
N ALA A 31 -9.46 -8.37 5.47
CA ALA A 31 -10.36 -9.23 6.24
C ALA A 31 -10.78 -10.48 5.46
N SER A 32 -11.50 -11.38 6.13
CA SER A 32 -11.96 -12.64 5.53
C SER A 32 -13.20 -12.49 4.64
N THR A 33 -13.92 -11.37 4.80
CA THR A 33 -15.13 -11.05 4.03
C THR A 33 -15.15 -9.58 3.63
N GLU A 34 -15.91 -9.27 2.57
CA GLU A 34 -16.14 -7.91 2.10
C GLU A 34 -16.81 -7.04 3.17
N ASP A 35 -17.82 -7.58 3.85
CA ASP A 35 -18.57 -6.86 4.89
C ASP A 35 -17.65 -6.49 6.08
N GLU A 36 -16.80 -7.40 6.52
CA GLU A 36 -15.81 -7.13 7.58
C GLU A 36 -14.81 -6.05 7.16
N ALA A 37 -14.28 -6.15 5.93
CA ALA A 37 -13.31 -5.19 5.42
C ALA A 37 -13.92 -3.78 5.32
N ALA A 38 -15.12 -3.67 4.73
CA ALA A 38 -15.86 -2.42 4.60
C ALA A 38 -16.25 -1.82 5.96
N ALA A 39 -16.75 -2.63 6.90
CA ALA A 39 -17.18 -2.17 8.21
C ALA A 39 -16.03 -1.62 9.08
N ALA A 40 -14.80 -2.06 8.85
CA ALA A 40 -13.62 -1.62 9.58
C ALA A 40 -12.95 -0.35 9.00
N MET A 41 -13.31 0.07 7.78
CA MET A 41 -12.75 1.27 7.13
C MET A 41 -12.86 2.56 7.95
N PRO A 42 -13.98 2.89 8.63
CA PRO A 42 -14.08 4.11 9.42
C PRO A 42 -12.98 4.21 10.50
N MET A 43 -12.75 3.10 11.22
CA MET A 43 -11.72 3.05 12.25
C MET A 43 -10.32 3.09 11.65
N ARG A 44 -10.11 2.40 10.51
CA ARG A 44 -8.82 2.40 9.81
C ARG A 44 -8.43 3.81 9.37
N VAL A 45 -9.34 4.57 8.77
CA VAL A 45 -9.06 5.95 8.32
C VAL A 45 -8.80 6.88 9.50
N SER A 46 -9.54 6.72 10.60
CA SER A 46 -9.27 7.47 11.84
C SER A 46 -7.85 7.22 12.35
N ARG A 47 -7.41 5.96 12.40
CA ARG A 47 -6.05 5.57 12.81
C ARG A 47 -4.98 6.05 11.83
N PHE A 48 -5.22 5.88 10.54
CA PHE A 48 -4.29 6.27 9.48
C PHE A 48 -4.07 7.78 9.46
N THR A 49 -5.13 8.59 9.54
CA THR A 49 -5.00 10.05 9.59
C THR A 49 -4.40 10.56 10.91
N ALA A 50 -4.59 9.83 12.01
CA ALA A 50 -3.88 10.10 13.26
C ALA A 50 -2.38 9.82 13.14
N TRP A 51 -2.01 8.65 12.60
CA TRP A 51 -0.62 8.27 12.33
C TRP A 51 0.10 9.28 11.44
N LEU A 52 -0.53 9.70 10.32
CA LEU A 52 0.01 10.74 9.46
C LEU A 52 0.23 12.07 10.21
N ARG A 53 -0.73 12.49 11.03
CA ARG A 53 -0.62 13.72 11.83
C ARG A 53 0.52 13.65 12.84
N ASP A 54 0.69 12.51 13.50
CA ASP A 54 1.78 12.29 14.46
C ASP A 54 3.16 12.34 13.79
N ARG A 55 3.22 12.08 12.47
CA ARG A 55 4.42 12.24 11.62
C ARG A 55 4.52 13.61 10.94
N GLY A 56 3.66 14.57 11.30
CA GLY A 56 3.71 15.94 10.82
C GLY A 56 3.03 16.19 9.47
N GLU A 57 2.35 15.19 8.89
CA GLU A 57 1.59 15.36 7.65
C GLU A 57 0.27 16.11 7.89
N HIS A 58 -0.11 16.97 6.95
CA HIS A 58 -1.32 17.79 7.09
C HIS A 58 -2.58 17.01 6.69
N MET A 59 -3.25 16.41 7.68
CA MET A 59 -4.48 15.65 7.45
C MET A 59 -5.74 16.38 7.95
N PRO A 60 -6.84 16.38 7.17
CA PRO A 60 -8.11 16.88 7.67
C PRO A 60 -8.54 16.07 8.90
N SER A 61 -9.20 16.73 9.86
CA SER A 61 -9.91 16.02 10.93
C SER A 61 -11.12 15.32 10.32
N PHE A 62 -11.06 13.99 10.28
CA PHE A 62 -12.08 13.18 9.67
C PHE A 62 -13.27 12.97 10.62
N VAL A 63 -14.45 13.39 10.19
CA VAL A 63 -15.72 13.18 10.91
C VAL A 63 -16.76 12.80 9.85
N GLY A 64 -16.90 11.51 9.57
CA GLY A 64 -17.81 11.03 8.53
C GLY A 64 -18.15 9.55 8.67
N ASP A 65 -19.44 9.25 8.79
CA ASP A 65 -19.94 7.88 9.00
C ASP A 65 -20.44 7.22 7.70
N ASN A 66 -20.45 7.94 6.58
CA ASN A 66 -20.99 7.46 5.31
C ASN A 66 -19.87 6.93 4.42
N TRP A 67 -19.71 5.62 4.38
CA TRP A 67 -18.78 4.90 3.51
C TRP A 67 -19.57 4.10 2.49
N TYR A 68 -19.17 4.13 1.22
CA TYR A 68 -19.82 3.36 0.18
C TYR A 68 -18.80 2.76 -0.79
N GLU A 69 -19.06 1.52 -1.18
CA GLU A 69 -18.32 0.84 -2.23
C GLU A 69 -18.54 1.55 -3.56
N VAL A 70 -17.46 1.94 -4.22
CA VAL A 70 -17.50 2.57 -5.54
C VAL A 70 -17.11 1.60 -6.65
N GLU A 71 -16.25 0.63 -6.35
CA GLU A 71 -15.77 -0.34 -7.32
C GLU A 71 -15.30 -1.61 -6.64
N ARG A 72 -15.41 -2.72 -7.38
CA ARG A 72 -14.99 -4.05 -6.98
C ARG A 72 -14.23 -4.71 -8.10
N ALA A 73 -13.09 -5.30 -7.77
CA ALA A 73 -12.28 -6.07 -8.69
C ALA A 73 -11.59 -7.22 -7.95
N ALA A 74 -11.32 -8.32 -8.65
CA ALA A 74 -10.54 -9.43 -8.10
C ALA A 74 -9.06 -9.25 -8.48
N ALA A 75 -8.17 -9.73 -7.62
CA ALA A 75 -6.81 -10.04 -8.05
C ALA A 75 -6.86 -11.07 -9.19
N ALA A 76 -6.03 -10.88 -10.22
CA ALA A 76 -6.06 -11.70 -11.43
C ALA A 76 -4.64 -12.04 -11.90
N ASP A 77 -4.43 -13.30 -12.29
CA ASP A 77 -3.15 -13.81 -12.78
C ASP A 77 -1.97 -13.53 -11.83
N GLY A 78 -2.20 -13.61 -10.52
CA GLY A 78 -1.20 -13.31 -9.48
C GLY A 78 -0.86 -11.82 -9.34
N ARG A 79 -1.66 -10.93 -9.93
CA ARG A 79 -1.52 -9.47 -9.82
C ARG A 79 -2.68 -8.89 -9.02
N ARG A 80 -2.38 -7.87 -8.22
CA ARG A 80 -3.36 -7.10 -7.46
C ARG A 80 -4.36 -6.38 -8.37
N ALA A 81 -5.56 -6.13 -7.89
CA ALA A 81 -6.56 -5.38 -8.65
C ALA A 81 -6.07 -3.96 -9.00
N ALA A 82 -6.52 -3.46 -10.16
CA ALA A 82 -6.48 -2.06 -10.55
C ALA A 82 -7.91 -1.53 -10.54
N PHE A 83 -8.08 -0.30 -10.06
CA PHE A 83 -9.39 0.38 -10.03
C PHE A 83 -9.42 1.55 -11.01
N THR A 84 -10.60 2.03 -11.39
CA THR A 84 -10.74 3.14 -12.34
C THR A 84 -9.97 4.40 -11.89
N LEU A 85 -9.90 4.67 -10.59
CA LEU A 85 -9.13 5.80 -10.06
C LEU A 85 -7.62 5.62 -10.25
N ASP A 86 -7.13 4.38 -10.23
CA ASP A 86 -5.71 4.05 -10.41
C ASP A 86 -5.19 4.45 -11.81
N GLU A 87 -6.07 4.57 -12.80
CA GLU A 87 -5.76 5.00 -14.16
C GLU A 87 -5.58 6.52 -14.29
N LEU A 88 -5.98 7.29 -13.26
CA LEU A 88 -5.84 8.74 -13.24
C LEU A 88 -4.51 9.12 -12.58
N PRO A 89 -3.61 9.82 -13.30
CA PRO A 89 -2.35 10.25 -12.72
C PRO A 89 -2.61 11.21 -11.54
N PRO A 90 -1.84 11.12 -10.45
CA PRO A 90 -1.84 12.16 -9.44
C PRO A 90 -1.41 13.52 -9.98
N SER A 91 -1.79 14.58 -9.27
CA SER A 91 -1.09 15.85 -9.36
C SER A 91 0.33 15.76 -8.80
N ASP A 92 1.21 16.70 -9.18
CA ASP A 92 2.59 16.75 -8.66
C ASP A 92 2.62 16.86 -7.12
N GLU A 93 1.67 17.59 -6.51
CA GLU A 93 1.56 17.75 -5.05
C GLU A 93 1.12 16.47 -4.35
N GLU A 94 0.11 15.78 -4.91
CA GLU A 94 -0.33 14.47 -4.43
C GLU A 94 0.81 13.46 -4.50
N PHE A 95 1.48 13.38 -5.63
CA PHE A 95 2.58 12.43 -5.84
C PHE A 95 3.74 12.67 -4.85
N ALA A 96 4.19 13.92 -4.70
CA ALA A 96 5.22 14.26 -3.71
C ALA A 96 4.78 13.92 -2.28
N THR A 97 3.49 14.06 -1.98
CA THR A 97 2.93 13.71 -0.68
C THR A 97 2.90 12.21 -0.44
N TRP A 98 2.49 11.43 -1.44
CA TRP A 98 2.43 9.99 -1.31
C TRP A 98 3.80 9.32 -1.30
N LEU A 99 4.81 9.90 -1.94
CA LEU A 99 6.20 9.46 -1.77
C LEU A 99 6.66 9.59 -0.31
N ARG A 100 6.35 10.72 0.35
CA ARG A 100 6.63 10.85 1.80
C ARG A 100 5.87 9.82 2.62
N TRP A 101 4.61 9.52 2.27
CA TRP A 101 3.84 8.49 2.99
C TRP A 101 4.42 7.08 2.78
N LEU A 102 4.97 6.80 1.59
CA LEU A 102 5.70 5.57 1.32
C LEU A 102 6.96 5.46 2.19
N GLU A 103 7.75 6.52 2.29
CA GLU A 103 8.90 6.56 3.20
C GLU A 103 8.48 6.29 4.65
N LEU A 104 7.44 6.96 5.15
CA LEU A 104 6.92 6.76 6.50
C LEU A 104 6.43 5.32 6.74
N ALA A 105 5.78 4.69 5.76
CA ALA A 105 5.33 3.30 5.86
C ALA A 105 6.50 2.32 5.89
N ARG A 106 7.56 2.58 5.12
CA ARG A 106 8.79 1.79 5.13
C ARG A 106 9.54 1.90 6.44
N GLU A 107 9.62 3.10 7.00
CA GLU A 107 10.16 3.32 8.35
C GLU A 107 9.36 2.53 9.40
N GLU A 108 8.03 2.55 9.31
CA GLU A 108 7.15 1.81 10.22
C GLU A 108 7.45 0.30 10.21
N LEU A 109 7.66 -0.25 9.01
CA LEU A 109 8.01 -1.65 8.85
C LEU A 109 9.44 -1.96 9.27
N ALA A 110 10.40 -1.07 8.99
CA ALA A 110 11.77 -1.23 9.47
C ALA A 110 11.81 -1.31 11.01
N LEU A 111 11.09 -0.41 11.70
CA LEU A 111 10.95 -0.44 13.15
C LEU A 111 10.29 -1.74 13.65
N ALA A 112 9.26 -2.23 12.97
CA ALA A 112 8.62 -3.50 13.32
C ALA A 112 9.55 -4.71 13.12
N LEU A 113 10.39 -4.71 12.08
CA LEU A 113 11.39 -5.74 11.82
C LEU A 113 12.51 -5.74 12.87
N ASP A 114 12.86 -4.57 13.42
CA ASP A 114 13.85 -4.45 14.50
C ASP A 114 13.31 -5.00 15.84
N GLU A 115 12.00 -4.96 16.04
CA GLU A 115 11.34 -5.33 17.30
C GLU A 115 10.82 -6.78 17.32
N ALA A 116 10.66 -7.43 16.16
CA ALA A 116 9.99 -8.72 16.03
C ALA A 116 10.81 -9.75 15.23
N ASP A 117 10.40 -11.03 15.29
CA ASP A 117 10.95 -12.08 14.42
C ASP A 117 10.32 -11.97 13.03
N PRO A 118 11.11 -11.68 11.97
CA PRO A 118 10.59 -11.55 10.60
C PRO A 118 9.90 -12.82 10.08
N SER A 119 10.18 -13.99 10.68
CA SER A 119 9.55 -15.25 10.29
C SER A 119 8.02 -15.23 10.46
N ALA A 120 7.50 -14.39 11.37
CA ALA A 120 6.06 -14.21 11.60
C ALA A 120 5.32 -13.62 10.40
N ALA A 121 6.02 -12.86 9.54
CA ALA A 121 5.46 -12.22 8.35
C ALA A 121 6.14 -12.68 7.04
N ALA A 122 6.91 -13.78 7.05
CA ALA A 122 7.75 -14.19 5.92
C ALA A 122 7.00 -14.25 4.56
N GLU A 123 5.81 -14.86 4.51
CA GLU A 123 5.01 -14.91 3.27
C GLU A 123 4.63 -13.51 2.75
N GLN A 124 4.36 -12.57 3.66
CA GLN A 124 3.98 -11.19 3.32
C GLN A 124 5.20 -10.39 2.85
N LEU A 125 6.34 -10.53 3.53
CA LEU A 125 7.60 -9.88 3.14
C LEU A 125 8.08 -10.36 1.75
N ASP A 126 8.02 -11.67 1.49
CA ASP A 126 8.32 -12.24 0.17
C ASP A 126 7.31 -11.80 -0.91
N ALA A 127 6.06 -11.52 -0.55
CA ALA A 127 5.07 -10.98 -1.48
C ALA A 127 5.35 -9.51 -1.82
N ILE A 128 5.71 -8.70 -0.83
CA ILE A 128 6.11 -7.29 -1.02
C ILE A 128 7.31 -7.21 -1.94
N GLU A 129 8.38 -7.95 -1.67
CA GLU A 129 9.59 -7.94 -2.51
C GLU A 129 9.25 -8.26 -3.97
N ARG A 130 8.50 -9.33 -4.22
CA ARG A 130 8.12 -9.73 -5.59
C ARG A 130 7.29 -8.66 -6.28
N GLN A 131 6.41 -7.99 -5.55
CA GLN A 131 5.57 -6.93 -6.08
C GLN A 131 6.40 -5.67 -6.40
N ASP A 132 7.28 -5.25 -5.50
CA ASP A 132 8.15 -4.09 -5.71
C ASP A 132 9.08 -4.29 -6.91
N VAL A 133 9.67 -5.48 -7.05
CA VAL A 133 10.49 -5.84 -8.22
C VAL A 133 9.64 -5.84 -9.51
N ALA A 134 8.38 -6.25 -9.45
CA ALA A 134 7.49 -6.17 -10.61
C ALA A 134 7.19 -4.72 -10.99
N PHE A 135 6.89 -3.86 -10.01
CA PHE A 135 6.66 -2.44 -10.24
C PHE A 135 7.89 -1.73 -10.80
N VAL A 136 9.10 -2.03 -10.31
CA VAL A 136 10.35 -1.48 -10.87
C VAL A 136 10.45 -1.79 -12.36
N ARG A 137 10.13 -3.02 -12.78
CA ARG A 137 10.13 -3.41 -14.20
C ARG A 137 9.05 -2.70 -15.00
N ASP A 138 7.85 -2.56 -14.45
CA ASP A 138 6.74 -1.86 -15.10
C ASP A 138 7.04 -0.37 -15.31
N LEU A 139 7.83 0.25 -14.41
CA LEU A 139 8.35 1.62 -14.52
C LEU A 139 9.56 1.74 -15.47
N GLY A 140 9.99 0.63 -16.09
CA GLY A 140 11.16 0.60 -16.98
C GLY A 140 12.51 0.64 -16.26
N GLY A 141 12.52 0.43 -14.94
CA GLY A 141 13.73 0.36 -14.12
C GLY A 141 14.54 -0.93 -14.34
N GLY A 142 15.82 -0.87 -13.98
CA GLY A 142 16.69 -2.05 -13.97
C GLY A 142 16.32 -3.01 -12.84
N ALA A 143 16.51 -4.31 -13.05
CA ALA A 143 16.33 -5.28 -11.97
C ALA A 143 17.35 -5.01 -10.84
N PRO A 144 16.91 -4.89 -9.57
CA PRO A 144 17.84 -4.66 -8.47
C PRO A 144 18.76 -5.87 -8.28
N GLU A 145 19.97 -5.62 -7.78
CA GLU A 145 20.85 -6.68 -7.29
C GLU A 145 20.33 -7.16 -5.93
N LEU A 146 19.86 -8.41 -5.89
CA LEU A 146 19.23 -8.98 -4.71
C LEU A 146 20.24 -9.82 -3.90
N SER A 147 20.30 -9.55 -2.58
CA SER A 147 21.07 -10.35 -1.61
C SER A 147 20.53 -11.78 -1.53
N THR A 148 21.26 -12.69 -0.86
CA THR A 148 20.68 -13.98 -0.45
C THR A 148 19.92 -13.88 0.87
N ASP A 149 20.19 -12.84 1.66
CA ASP A 149 19.49 -12.56 2.91
C ASP A 149 18.09 -12.00 2.60
N PRO A 150 17.00 -12.55 3.17
CA PRO A 150 15.64 -12.10 2.89
C PRO A 150 15.36 -10.65 3.27
N ILE A 151 15.98 -10.14 4.34
CA ILE A 151 15.74 -8.78 4.82
C ILE A 151 16.51 -7.79 3.95
N ASP A 152 17.76 -8.08 3.62
CA ASP A 152 18.53 -7.25 2.68
C ASP A 152 17.87 -7.20 1.29
N ARG A 153 17.29 -8.32 0.82
CA ARG A 153 16.51 -8.37 -0.43
C ARG A 153 15.32 -7.43 -0.40
N LEU A 154 14.56 -7.47 0.69
CA LEU A 154 13.39 -6.62 0.87
C LEU A 154 13.76 -5.14 0.83
N TYR A 155 14.82 -4.75 1.54
CA TYR A 155 15.32 -3.37 1.51
C TYR A 155 15.79 -2.97 0.11
N ALA A 156 16.54 -3.82 -0.58
CA ALA A 156 17.00 -3.55 -1.95
C ALA A 156 15.84 -3.37 -2.94
N ALA A 157 14.79 -4.20 -2.84
CA ALA A 157 13.60 -4.07 -3.68
C ALA A 157 12.83 -2.76 -3.42
N ARG A 158 12.70 -2.37 -2.15
CA ARG A 158 12.07 -1.12 -1.74
C ARG A 158 12.84 0.08 -2.26
N ASP A 159 14.14 0.17 -2.00
CA ASP A 159 14.97 1.28 -2.43
C ASP A 159 14.87 1.46 -3.95
N ALA A 160 14.99 0.35 -4.70
CA ALA A 160 14.82 0.36 -6.15
C ALA A 160 13.43 0.83 -6.60
N LEU A 161 12.36 0.49 -5.87
CA LEU A 161 11.02 0.98 -6.18
C LEU A 161 10.88 2.49 -5.94
N THR A 162 11.45 3.03 -4.85
CA THR A 162 11.41 4.48 -4.63
C THR A 162 12.15 5.22 -5.73
N ASP A 163 13.37 4.78 -6.05
CA ASP A 163 14.16 5.39 -7.13
C ASP A 163 13.43 5.34 -8.47
N ALA A 164 12.77 4.20 -8.79
CA ALA A 164 12.01 4.04 -10.02
C ALA A 164 10.77 4.95 -10.06
N LEU A 165 10.04 5.09 -8.93
CA LEU A 165 8.88 5.98 -8.84
C LEU A 165 9.31 7.44 -9.03
N GLU A 166 10.36 7.88 -8.35
CA GLU A 166 10.89 9.24 -8.49
C GLU A 166 11.33 9.55 -9.92
N ALA A 167 12.00 8.61 -10.58
CA ALA A 167 12.46 8.75 -11.96
C ALA A 167 11.29 8.79 -12.97
N ALA A 168 10.24 8.01 -12.74
CA ALA A 168 9.06 7.95 -13.61
C ALA A 168 8.16 9.18 -13.47
N GLY A 169 8.01 9.70 -12.24
CA GLY A 169 7.22 10.88 -11.92
C GLY A 169 5.69 10.66 -11.93
N PRO A 170 4.92 11.71 -11.63
CA PRO A 170 3.48 11.62 -11.35
C PRO A 170 2.62 11.19 -12.54
N TYR A 171 3.10 11.39 -13.77
CA TYR A 171 2.33 11.15 -14.99
C TYR A 171 2.53 9.76 -15.61
N HIS A 172 3.38 8.92 -15.01
CA HIS A 172 3.55 7.56 -15.49
C HIS A 172 2.30 6.73 -15.18
N ASP A 173 1.89 5.91 -16.14
CA ASP A 173 0.72 5.05 -16.01
C ASP A 173 0.86 4.10 -14.81
N GLY A 174 -0.22 3.93 -14.05
CA GLY A 174 -0.28 3.05 -12.88
C GLY A 174 0.47 3.53 -11.62
N VAL A 175 1.12 4.69 -11.60
CA VAL A 175 1.86 5.19 -10.41
C VAL A 175 0.98 5.28 -9.17
N ARG A 176 -0.28 5.73 -9.32
CA ARG A 176 -1.24 5.79 -8.21
C ARG A 176 -1.47 4.40 -7.60
N ARG A 177 -1.64 3.37 -8.44
CA ARG A 177 -1.81 1.98 -8.01
C ARG A 177 -0.60 1.49 -7.24
N MET A 178 0.60 1.73 -7.77
CA MET A 178 1.85 1.29 -7.17
C MET A 178 2.03 1.89 -5.78
N LEU A 179 1.81 3.21 -5.63
CA LEU A 179 1.87 3.90 -4.34
C LEU A 179 0.79 3.38 -3.37
N ARG A 180 -0.46 3.22 -3.82
CA ARG A 180 -1.55 2.68 -3.00
C ARG A 180 -1.18 1.31 -2.42
N LEU A 181 -0.66 0.42 -3.26
CA LEU A 181 -0.35 -0.96 -2.89
C LEU A 181 0.90 -1.04 -2.01
N ALA A 182 2.00 -0.37 -2.39
CA ALA A 182 3.25 -0.39 -1.63
C ALA A 182 3.06 0.13 -0.19
N ILE A 183 2.39 1.29 -0.03
CA ILE A 183 2.09 1.84 1.30
C ILE A 183 1.20 0.87 2.11
N ALA A 184 0.16 0.29 1.48
CA ALA A 184 -0.77 -0.59 2.16
C ALA A 184 -0.09 -1.88 2.64
N ASP A 185 0.77 -2.46 1.80
CA ASP A 185 1.43 -3.73 2.12
C ASP A 185 2.52 -3.54 3.18
N ASP A 186 3.29 -2.45 3.13
CA ASP A 186 4.27 -2.13 4.18
C ASP A 186 3.61 -1.93 5.55
N LEU A 187 2.53 -1.14 5.61
CA LEU A 187 1.80 -0.94 6.86
C LEU A 187 1.15 -2.23 7.37
N ARG A 188 0.63 -3.07 6.47
CA ARG A 188 0.05 -4.37 6.83
C ARG A 188 1.10 -5.32 7.41
N ALA A 189 2.27 -5.39 6.77
CA ALA A 189 3.36 -6.23 7.28
C ALA A 189 3.88 -5.70 8.64
N ALA A 190 3.94 -4.38 8.83
CA ALA A 190 4.31 -3.79 10.11
C ALA A 190 3.29 -4.13 11.21
N GLU A 191 1.99 -4.13 10.88
CA GLU A 191 0.92 -4.57 11.79
C GLU A 191 1.00 -6.07 12.11
N ALA A 192 1.38 -6.91 11.15
CA ALA A 192 1.49 -8.36 11.36
C ALA A 192 2.69 -8.77 12.24
N LEU A 193 3.71 -7.91 12.33
CA LEU A 193 4.89 -8.11 13.16
C LEU A 193 4.70 -7.65 14.62
N ARG A 194 3.60 -6.96 14.94
CA ARG A 194 3.28 -6.42 16.28
C ARG A 194 2.25 -7.26 17.03
#